data_AF-A0A820J438-F1
#
_entry.id   AF-A0A820J438-F1
#
_cell.length_a   1.000
_cell.length_b   1.000
_cell.length_c   1.000
_cell.angle_alpha   90.00
_cell.angle_beta   90.00
_cell.angle_gamma   90.00
#
_symmetry.space_group_name_H-M   'P 1'
#
loop_
_entity.id
_entity.type
_entity.pdbx_description
1 polymer ?
#
loop_
_entity_poly.entity_id
_entity_poly.type
_entity_poly.pdbx_seq_one_letter_code
_entity_poly.pdbx_strand_id
1 'polypeptide(L)'
;MPSESVSLKQAQLKINLMIRPMLESMRNILRNLILWNKEPHDMSIKLHASTITNPTGLCLKCPRQHHQVAEFWVNMDNSHVSINNKCRTCQCDPSDHSPIDYILEYKCSNKSLSRSEAELITLFDDLFKASVAFAHFLLVSSVNSETDPFLSGWTRMIKEEEEDICDEKIPCKVNHKLMEDLQKWKDKYENKRKEIS
;
A
#
# COMPACT_ATOMS: atom_id res chain seq x y z
N MET A 1 18.23 -22.19 -20.83
CA MET A 1 16.87 -21.61 -20.82
C MET A 1 16.22 -22.04 -19.52
N PRO A 2 15.72 -21.13 -18.65
CA PRO A 2 14.94 -21.52 -17.48
C PRO A 2 13.72 -22.33 -17.92
N SER A 3 13.30 -23.33 -17.15
CA SER A 3 12.02 -23.99 -17.41
C SER A 3 10.88 -22.98 -17.26
N GLU A 4 9.80 -23.18 -18.02
CA GLU A 4 8.60 -22.34 -17.96
C GLU A 4 8.08 -22.19 -16.51
N SER A 5 8.15 -23.26 -15.73
CA SER A 5 7.82 -23.28 -14.31
C SER A 5 8.70 -22.38 -13.44
N VAL A 6 9.98 -22.21 -13.75
CA VAL A 6 10.89 -21.30 -13.03
C VAL A 6 10.56 -19.86 -13.39
N SER A 7 10.30 -19.58 -14.67
CA SER A 7 9.90 -18.24 -15.13
C SER A 7 8.59 -17.78 -14.49
N LEU A 8 7.59 -18.67 -14.43
CA LEU A 8 6.28 -18.38 -13.82
C LEU A 8 6.41 -18.02 -12.33
N LYS A 9 7.15 -18.84 -11.58
CA LYS A 9 7.40 -18.58 -10.15
C LYS A 9 8.14 -17.26 -9.92
N GLN A 10 9.09 -16.92 -10.79
CA GLN A 10 9.80 -15.64 -10.71
C GLN A 10 8.87 -14.45 -10.99
N ALA A 11 7.95 -14.57 -11.96
CA ALA A 11 6.96 -13.54 -12.23
C ALA A 11 5.99 -13.36 -11.05
N GLN A 12 5.47 -14.45 -10.48
CA GLN A 12 4.61 -14.43 -9.30
C GLN A 12 5.30 -13.75 -8.11
N LEU A 13 6.56 -14.12 -7.85
CA LEU A 13 7.36 -13.51 -6.79
C LEU A 13 7.53 -12.00 -6.99
N LYS A 14 7.89 -11.57 -8.21
CA LYS A 14 8.04 -10.14 -8.54
C LYS A 14 6.73 -9.38 -8.37
N ILE A 15 5.61 -9.94 -8.82
CA ILE A 15 4.29 -9.31 -8.64
C ILE A 15 3.98 -9.17 -7.16
N ASN A 16 4.14 -10.23 -6.36
CA ASN A 16 3.89 -10.19 -4.92
C ASN A 16 4.69 -9.09 -4.21
N LEU A 17 5.96 -8.89 -4.60
CA LEU A 17 6.80 -7.81 -4.08
C LEU A 17 6.32 -6.40 -4.49
N MET A 18 5.64 -6.27 -5.63
CA MET A 18 5.09 -5.01 -6.14
C MET A 18 3.69 -4.66 -5.60
N ILE A 19 2.99 -5.58 -4.96
CA ILE A 19 1.63 -5.34 -4.44
C ILE A 19 1.61 -4.16 -3.48
N ARG A 20 2.43 -4.21 -2.43
CA ARG A 20 2.48 -3.16 -1.42
C ARG A 20 2.89 -1.80 -2.01
N PRO A 21 3.96 -1.66 -2.80
CA PRO A 21 4.33 -0.38 -3.42
C PRO A 21 3.22 0.19 -4.32
N MET A 22 2.55 -0.66 -5.10
CA MET A 22 1.44 -0.22 -5.96
C MET A 22 0.27 0.31 -5.14
N LEU A 23 -0.16 -0.43 -4.12
CA LEU A 23 -1.26 -0.05 -3.23
C LEU A 23 -0.95 1.25 -2.47
N GLU A 24 0.24 1.37 -1.87
CA GLU A 24 0.62 2.59 -1.15
C GLU A 24 0.82 3.79 -2.09
N SER A 25 1.22 3.55 -3.34
CA SER A 25 1.26 4.60 -4.38
C SER A 25 -0.14 5.09 -4.73
N MET A 26 -1.10 4.18 -4.93
CA MET A 26 -2.51 4.52 -5.16
C MET A 26 -3.09 5.31 -3.98
N ARG A 27 -2.84 4.86 -2.74
CA ARG A 27 -3.22 5.56 -1.51
C ARG A 27 -2.62 6.98 -1.44
N ASN A 28 -1.34 7.12 -1.79
CA ASN A 28 -0.69 8.43 -1.83
C ASN A 28 -1.25 9.36 -2.92
N ILE A 29 -1.61 8.82 -4.08
CA ILE A 29 -2.27 9.61 -5.13
C ILE A 29 -3.62 10.13 -4.63
N LEU A 30 -4.43 9.29 -3.98
CA LEU A 30 -5.72 9.73 -3.40
C LEU A 30 -5.53 10.82 -2.35
N ARG A 31 -4.52 10.69 -1.46
CA ARG A 31 -4.18 11.76 -0.51
C ARG A 31 -3.87 13.08 -1.23
N ASN A 32 -3.07 13.04 -2.29
CA ASN A 32 -2.74 14.23 -3.06
C ASN A 32 -3.95 14.81 -3.82
N LEU A 33 -4.86 13.97 -4.33
CA LEU A 33 -6.12 14.44 -4.93
C LEU A 33 -7.02 15.12 -3.89
N ILE A 34 -7.06 14.63 -2.65
CA ILE A 34 -7.82 15.27 -1.56
C ILE A 34 -7.19 16.62 -1.20
N LEU A 35 -5.86 16.72 -1.10
CA LEU A 35 -5.17 17.99 -0.88
C LEU A 35 -5.35 18.96 -2.04
N TRP A 36 -5.34 18.45 -3.27
CA TRP A 36 -5.57 19.26 -4.47
C TRP A 36 -6.98 19.87 -4.48
N ASN A 37 -7.97 19.24 -3.88
CA ASN A 37 -9.31 19.81 -3.77
C ASN A 37 -9.43 20.88 -2.66
N LYS A 38 -8.34 21.20 -1.95
CA LYS A 38 -8.28 22.25 -0.95
C LYS A 38 -7.46 23.43 -1.44
N GLU A 39 -7.96 24.63 -1.17
CA GLU A 39 -7.21 25.87 -1.34
C GLU A 39 -6.47 26.21 -0.04
N PRO A 40 -5.20 26.67 -0.09
CA PRO A 40 -4.34 26.77 -1.28
C PRO A 40 -3.73 25.43 -1.71
N HIS A 41 -3.49 25.25 -3.02
CA HIS A 41 -2.86 24.05 -3.61
C HIS A 41 -1.34 23.96 -3.41
N ASP A 42 -0.81 24.42 -2.28
CA ASP A 42 0.63 24.58 -2.04
C ASP A 42 1.29 23.40 -1.33
N MET A 43 0.51 22.38 -0.95
CA MET A 43 0.98 21.20 -0.25
C MET A 43 0.83 19.93 -1.08
N SER A 44 1.85 19.07 -1.00
CA SER A 44 1.81 17.72 -1.55
C SER A 44 2.52 16.72 -0.64
N ILE A 45 2.13 15.46 -0.76
CA ILE A 45 2.75 14.34 -0.04
C ILE A 45 3.52 13.48 -1.04
N LYS A 46 4.83 13.38 -0.82
CA LYS A 46 5.72 12.51 -1.58
C LYS A 46 5.88 11.18 -0.85
N LEU A 47 5.77 10.09 -1.60
CA LEU A 47 6.12 8.75 -1.13
C LEU A 47 7.57 8.46 -1.56
N HIS A 48 8.44 8.17 -0.60
CA HIS A 48 9.82 7.80 -0.83
C HIS A 48 10.07 6.36 -0.39
N ALA A 49 10.87 5.62 -1.16
CA ALA A 49 11.32 4.29 -0.79
C ALA A 49 12.81 4.33 -0.48
N SER A 50 13.20 3.76 0.65
CA SER A 50 14.60 3.57 1.03
C SER A 50 14.89 2.08 1.16
N THR A 51 16.00 1.63 0.58
CA THR A 51 16.42 0.24 0.64
C THR A 51 16.89 -0.14 2.04
N ILE A 52 16.64 -1.39 2.42
CA ILE A 52 17.07 -1.93 3.71
C ILE A 52 18.27 -2.85 3.47
N THR A 53 19.29 -2.70 4.31
CA THR A 53 20.53 -3.49 4.22
C THR A 53 20.48 -4.78 5.04
N ASN A 54 19.61 -4.86 6.04
CA ASN A 54 19.46 -6.01 6.93
C ASN A 54 18.14 -6.75 6.69
N PRO A 55 18.07 -8.08 6.92
CA PRO A 55 16.81 -8.81 6.84
C PRO A 55 15.79 -8.24 7.84
N THR A 56 14.73 -7.67 7.29
CA THR A 56 13.75 -6.88 8.05
C THR A 56 12.34 -7.30 7.64
N GLY A 57 11.42 -7.26 8.59
CA GLY A 57 10.00 -7.50 8.33
C GLY A 57 9.12 -6.41 8.91
N LEU A 58 7.97 -6.15 8.30
CA LEU A 58 6.92 -5.33 8.90
C LEU A 58 6.11 -6.19 9.85
N CYS A 59 6.09 -5.80 11.12
CA CYS A 59 5.21 -6.44 12.10
C CYS A 59 3.78 -5.93 11.92
N LEU A 60 2.83 -6.86 11.85
CA LEU A 60 1.40 -6.57 11.69
C LEU A 60 0.67 -6.44 13.04
N LYS A 61 1.34 -6.77 14.16
CA LYS A 61 0.75 -6.78 15.51
C LYS A 61 1.28 -5.68 16.41
N CYS A 62 2.52 -5.23 16.21
CA CYS A 62 3.07 -4.18 17.05
C CYS A 62 2.42 -2.84 16.74
N PRO A 63 2.14 -2.02 17.77
CA PRO A 63 1.61 -0.68 17.58
C PRO A 63 2.48 0.10 16.59
N ARG A 64 1.84 0.78 15.65
CA ARG A 64 2.53 1.65 14.70
C ARG A 64 2.54 3.08 15.23
N GLN A 65 3.58 3.82 14.90
CA GLN A 65 3.63 5.23 15.23
C GLN A 65 2.88 6.03 14.17
N HIS A 66 1.96 6.89 14.61
CA HIS A 66 1.25 7.82 13.75
C HIS A 66 2.06 9.09 13.61
N HIS A 67 2.23 9.54 12.37
CA HIS A 67 2.87 10.81 12.06
C HIS A 67 1.91 11.67 11.27
N GLN A 68 1.86 12.95 11.59
CA GLN A 68 1.13 13.89 10.77
C GLN A 68 2.00 14.33 9.59
N VAL A 69 1.50 14.12 8.37
CA VAL A 69 2.16 14.54 7.12
C VAL A 69 1.16 15.38 6.33
N ALA A 70 1.48 16.67 6.18
CA ALA A 70 0.49 17.69 5.82
C ALA A 70 -0.70 17.64 6.79
N GLU A 71 -1.92 17.42 6.30
CA GLU A 71 -3.11 17.27 7.14
C GLU A 71 -3.45 15.81 7.50
N PHE A 72 -2.74 14.83 6.94
CA PHE A 72 -3.03 13.41 7.14
C PHE A 72 -2.26 12.84 8.31
N TRP A 73 -2.92 12.03 9.13
CA TRP A 73 -2.22 11.07 9.96
C TRP A 73 -1.84 9.86 9.09
N VAL A 74 -0.61 9.37 9.22
CA VAL A 74 -0.12 8.20 8.49
C VAL A 74 0.55 7.23 9.45
N ASN A 75 0.35 5.94 9.22
CA ASN A 75 1.08 4.88 9.91
C ASN A 75 2.47 4.76 9.30
N MET A 76 3.50 4.92 10.14
CA MET A 76 4.87 4.64 9.71
C MET A 76 5.14 3.15 9.72
N ASP A 77 6.03 2.72 8.82
CA ASP A 77 6.54 1.35 8.81
C ASP A 77 7.21 1.01 10.15
N ASN A 78 6.64 0.05 10.88
CA ASN A 78 7.28 -0.50 12.06
C ASN A 78 8.17 -1.69 11.65
N SER A 79 9.35 -1.34 11.14
CA SER A 79 10.32 -2.31 10.60
C SER A 79 11.05 -3.01 11.73
N HIS A 80 11.01 -4.35 11.74
CA HIS A 80 11.62 -5.19 12.75
C HIS A 80 12.76 -6.02 12.16
N VAL A 81 13.88 -6.09 12.88
CA VAL A 81 15.03 -6.89 12.45
C VAL A 81 14.75 -8.36 12.71
N SER A 82 14.90 -9.18 11.67
CA SER A 82 14.68 -10.62 11.71
C SER A 82 15.99 -11.36 11.46
N ILE A 83 16.40 -12.22 12.40
CA ILE A 83 17.62 -13.04 12.27
C ILE A 83 17.23 -14.50 12.53
N ASN A 84 17.55 -15.40 11.60
CA ASN A 84 17.22 -16.84 11.67
C ASN A 84 15.71 -17.08 11.92
N ASN A 85 14.85 -16.40 11.16
CA ASN A 85 13.38 -16.46 11.29
C ASN A 85 12.83 -16.13 12.69
N LYS A 86 13.59 -15.37 13.49
CA LYS A 86 13.13 -14.84 14.77
C LYS A 86 13.21 -13.32 14.76
N CYS A 87 12.12 -12.68 15.13
CA CYS A 87 12.09 -11.25 15.37
C CYS A 87 12.94 -10.92 16.60
N ARG A 88 13.84 -9.93 16.49
CA ARG A 88 14.65 -9.42 17.60
C ARG A 88 14.10 -8.14 18.20
N THR A 89 13.13 -7.51 17.52
CA THR A 89 12.54 -6.23 17.92
C THR A 89 11.30 -6.43 18.81
N CYS A 90 10.54 -7.51 18.64
CA CYS A 90 9.35 -7.80 19.43
C CYS A 90 9.19 -9.30 19.75
N GLN A 91 8.14 -9.63 20.51
CA GLN A 91 7.78 -11.00 20.88
C GLN A 91 6.63 -11.59 20.02
N CYS A 92 6.24 -10.93 18.92
CA CYS A 92 5.19 -11.44 18.03
C CYS A 92 5.68 -12.67 17.25
N ASP A 93 4.73 -13.47 16.76
CA ASP A 93 5.06 -14.68 16.01
C ASP A 93 5.79 -14.31 14.70
N PRO A 94 6.77 -15.09 14.23
CA PRO A 94 7.35 -14.90 12.89
C PRO A 94 6.30 -14.79 11.77
N SER A 95 5.14 -15.46 11.88
CA SER A 95 4.04 -15.35 10.91
C SER A 95 3.37 -13.97 10.89
N ASP A 96 3.51 -13.18 11.96
CA ASP A 96 3.02 -11.80 12.04
C ASP A 96 3.95 -10.79 11.35
N HIS A 97 5.04 -11.26 10.73
CA HIS A 97 6.04 -10.42 10.07
C HIS A 97 6.04 -10.65 8.56
N SER A 98 5.79 -9.60 7.80
CA SER A 98 5.93 -9.62 6.34
C SER A 98 7.35 -9.20 5.96
N PRO A 99 8.15 -10.03 5.27
CA PRO A 99 9.49 -9.65 4.86
C PRO A 99 9.46 -8.43 3.93
N ILE A 100 10.39 -7.50 4.13
CA ILE A 100 10.55 -6.29 3.31
C ILE A 100 12.02 -6.03 2.99
N ASP A 101 12.26 -5.51 1.80
CA ASP A 101 13.55 -5.04 1.29
C ASP A 101 13.61 -3.50 1.14
N TYR A 102 12.50 -2.81 1.41
CA TYR A 102 12.39 -1.35 1.43
C TYR A 102 11.47 -0.85 2.55
N ILE A 103 11.72 0.36 3.01
CA ILE A 103 10.86 1.15 3.89
C ILE A 103 10.20 2.24 3.06
N LEU A 104 8.91 2.46 3.29
CA LEU A 104 8.17 3.56 2.68
C LEU A 104 8.03 4.71 3.69
N GLU A 105 8.37 5.92 3.23
CA GLU A 105 8.26 7.16 4.01
C GLU A 105 7.41 8.18 3.27
N TYR A 106 6.45 8.77 4.00
CA TYR A 106 5.70 9.92 3.51
C TYR A 106 6.39 11.22 3.93
N LYS A 107 6.59 12.14 2.98
CA LYS A 107 7.21 13.44 3.22
C LYS A 107 6.33 14.56 2.68
N CYS A 108 6.02 15.54 3.54
CA CYS A 108 5.34 16.75 3.12
C CYS A 108 6.27 17.62 2.29
N SER A 109 5.73 18.23 1.24
CA SER A 109 6.43 19.17 0.37
C SER A 109 5.58 20.44 0.30
N ASN A 110 6.16 21.58 0.73
CA ASN A 110 5.55 22.92 0.66
C ASN A 110 5.62 23.49 -0.77
N LYS A 111 5.38 22.62 -1.74
CA LYS A 111 5.30 22.94 -3.16
C LYS A 111 4.13 22.14 -3.69
N SER A 112 3.36 22.78 -4.57
CA SER A 112 2.37 22.08 -5.38
C SER A 112 3.00 20.87 -6.06
N LEU A 113 2.19 19.84 -6.32
CA LEU A 113 2.68 18.74 -7.15
C LEU A 113 3.15 19.30 -8.49
N SER A 114 4.27 18.77 -8.97
CA SER A 114 4.73 19.05 -10.33
C SER A 114 3.78 18.47 -11.39
N ARG A 115 2.84 17.62 -10.98
CA ARG A 115 1.84 16.96 -11.82
C ARG A 115 0.49 17.61 -11.61
N SER A 116 -0.23 17.78 -12.70
CA SER A 116 -1.65 18.16 -12.71
C SER A 116 -2.53 17.07 -12.11
N GLU A 117 -3.74 17.45 -11.71
CA GLU A 117 -4.78 16.53 -11.27
C GLU A 117 -5.07 15.43 -12.31
N ALA A 118 -5.18 15.79 -13.58
CA ALA A 118 -5.43 14.85 -14.68
C ALA A 118 -4.33 13.79 -14.81
N GLU A 119 -3.06 14.18 -14.62
CA GLU A 119 -1.93 13.24 -14.62
C GLU A 119 -1.96 12.30 -13.41
N LEU A 120 -2.39 12.78 -12.24
CA LEU A 120 -2.55 11.95 -11.05
C LEU A 120 -3.68 10.92 -11.24
N ILE A 121 -4.81 11.34 -11.78
CA ILE A 121 -5.93 10.44 -12.10
C ILE A 121 -5.49 9.38 -13.10
N THR A 122 -4.77 9.77 -14.14
CA THR A 122 -4.25 8.83 -15.16
C THR A 122 -3.30 7.81 -14.52
N LEU A 123 -2.34 8.27 -13.70
CA LEU A 123 -1.43 7.37 -13.00
C LEU A 123 -2.18 6.39 -12.07
N PHE A 124 -3.18 6.89 -11.35
CA PHE A 124 -4.00 6.05 -10.48
C PHE A 124 -4.72 4.96 -11.30
N ASP A 125 -5.37 5.34 -12.39
CA ASP A 125 -6.09 4.41 -13.26
C ASP A 125 -5.17 3.35 -13.87
N ASP A 126 -3.94 3.72 -14.24
CA ASP A 126 -2.95 2.78 -14.77
C ASP A 126 -2.49 1.79 -13.70
N LEU A 127 -2.21 2.24 -12.48
CA LEU A 127 -1.88 1.37 -11.35
C LEU A 127 -3.06 0.44 -11.00
N PHE A 128 -4.29 0.97 -11.03
CA PHE A 128 -5.50 0.21 -10.79
C PHE A 128 -5.68 -0.90 -11.83
N LYS A 129 -5.59 -0.58 -13.12
CA LYS A 129 -5.67 -1.58 -14.21
C LYS A 129 -4.57 -2.63 -14.10
N ALA A 130 -3.33 -2.20 -13.83
CA ALA A 130 -2.22 -3.13 -13.61
C ALA A 130 -2.47 -4.06 -12.42
N SER A 131 -3.03 -3.56 -11.31
CA SER A 131 -3.37 -4.38 -10.14
C SER A 131 -4.40 -5.46 -10.45
N VAL A 132 -5.40 -5.14 -11.29
CA VAL A 132 -6.42 -6.10 -11.73
C VAL A 132 -5.80 -7.17 -12.64
N ALA A 133 -4.98 -6.75 -13.61
CA ALA A 133 -4.30 -7.68 -14.53
C ALA A 133 -3.34 -8.62 -13.79
N PHE A 134 -2.58 -8.09 -12.82
CA PHE A 134 -1.68 -8.89 -11.99
C PHE A 134 -2.44 -9.86 -11.08
N ALA A 135 -3.55 -9.45 -10.48
CA ALA A 135 -4.37 -10.36 -9.69
C ALA A 135 -4.93 -11.51 -10.53
N HIS A 136 -5.46 -11.21 -11.72
CA HIS A 136 -5.91 -12.26 -12.65
C HIS A 136 -4.77 -13.21 -13.04
N PHE A 137 -3.59 -12.68 -13.37
CA PHE A 137 -2.41 -13.50 -13.63
C PHE A 137 -2.07 -14.41 -12.44
N LEU A 138 -2.05 -13.90 -11.22
CA LEU A 138 -1.76 -14.68 -10.02
C LEU A 138 -2.81 -15.78 -9.79
N LEU A 139 -4.10 -15.48 -9.96
CA LEU A 139 -5.18 -16.46 -9.82
C LEU A 139 -5.03 -17.60 -10.82
N VAL A 140 -4.84 -17.30 -12.11
CA VAL A 140 -4.74 -18.32 -13.17
C VAL A 140 -3.43 -19.11 -13.10
N SER A 141 -2.34 -18.48 -12.64
CA SER A 141 -1.01 -19.13 -12.59
C SER A 141 -0.72 -19.89 -11.31
N SER A 142 -1.50 -19.66 -10.24
CA SER A 142 -1.29 -20.32 -8.95
C SER A 142 -2.12 -21.60 -8.87
N VAL A 143 -1.47 -22.73 -8.57
CA VAL A 143 -2.17 -24.01 -8.40
C VAL A 143 -3.02 -24.01 -7.10
N ASN A 144 -2.76 -23.08 -6.16
CA ASN A 144 -3.28 -23.12 -4.79
C ASN A 144 -3.63 -21.74 -4.16
N SER A 145 -3.66 -20.61 -4.89
CA SER A 145 -4.02 -19.33 -4.24
C SER A 145 -5.53 -19.09 -4.32
N GLU A 146 -6.24 -19.44 -3.25
CA GLU A 146 -7.64 -19.06 -3.06
C GLU A 146 -7.81 -17.57 -2.73
N THR A 147 -6.72 -16.89 -2.35
CA THR A 147 -6.74 -15.53 -1.82
C THR A 147 -6.11 -14.54 -2.78
N ASP A 148 -6.85 -13.50 -3.12
CA ASP A 148 -6.36 -12.36 -3.88
C ASP A 148 -5.54 -11.41 -2.98
N PRO A 149 -4.23 -11.28 -3.25
CA PRO A 149 -3.35 -10.49 -2.40
C PRO A 149 -3.55 -8.97 -2.55
N PHE A 150 -4.07 -8.49 -3.70
CA PHE A 150 -4.42 -7.08 -3.85
C PHE A 150 -5.69 -6.74 -3.07
N LEU A 151 -6.73 -7.58 -3.13
CA LEU A 151 -7.95 -7.40 -2.33
C LEU A 151 -7.65 -7.44 -0.82
N SER A 152 -6.77 -8.35 -0.40
CA SER A 152 -6.27 -8.43 0.97
C SER A 152 -5.54 -7.13 1.37
N GLY A 153 -4.71 -6.60 0.47
CA GLY A 153 -4.01 -5.34 0.67
C GLY A 153 -4.94 -4.12 0.75
N TRP A 154 -5.98 -4.02 -0.10
CA TRP A 154 -7.01 -2.99 0.00
C TRP A 154 -7.73 -3.02 1.35
N THR A 155 -8.15 -4.22 1.76
CA THR A 155 -8.84 -4.42 3.04
C THR A 155 -7.95 -3.99 4.22
N ARG A 156 -6.66 -4.36 4.19
CA ARG A 156 -5.69 -3.90 5.18
C ARG A 156 -5.55 -2.38 5.20
N MET A 157 -5.41 -1.72 4.04
CA MET A 157 -5.27 -0.26 4.00
C MET A 157 -6.50 0.44 4.59
N ILE A 158 -7.71 0.00 4.25
CA ILE A 158 -8.94 0.59 4.80
C ILE A 158 -8.98 0.44 6.32
N LYS A 159 -8.70 -0.77 6.81
CA LYS A 159 -8.63 -1.07 8.24
C LYS A 159 -7.62 -0.18 8.97
N GLU A 160 -6.44 0.04 8.38
CA GLU A 160 -5.42 0.95 8.93
C GLU A 160 -5.88 2.42 8.97
N GLU A 161 -6.71 2.89 8.04
CA GLU A 161 -7.28 4.25 8.15
C GLU A 161 -8.39 4.31 9.20
N GLU A 162 -9.25 3.30 9.26
CA GLU A 162 -10.42 3.24 10.14
C GLU A 162 -10.00 3.03 11.61
N GLU A 163 -9.46 1.85 11.92
CA GLU A 163 -9.21 1.40 13.29
C GLU A 163 -7.95 2.03 13.90
N ASP A 164 -6.87 2.16 13.12
CA ASP A 164 -5.60 2.65 13.69
C ASP A 164 -5.56 4.18 13.75
N ILE A 165 -6.18 4.87 12.79
CA ILE A 165 -6.03 6.32 12.64
C ILE A 165 -7.30 7.08 13.03
N CYS A 166 -8.44 6.79 12.39
CA CYS A 166 -9.66 7.57 12.56
C CYS A 166 -10.26 7.39 13.96
N ASP A 167 -10.21 6.18 14.53
CA ASP A 167 -10.68 5.90 15.89
C ASP A 167 -9.80 6.57 16.96
N GLU A 168 -8.50 6.69 16.72
CA GLU A 168 -7.55 7.18 17.74
C GLU A 168 -7.24 8.69 17.67
N LYS A 169 -7.34 9.33 16.49
CA LYS A 169 -6.84 10.69 16.27
C LYS A 169 -7.96 11.67 15.95
N ILE A 170 -7.99 12.80 16.64
CA ILE A 170 -8.91 13.92 16.37
C ILE A 170 -8.08 15.22 16.26
N PRO A 171 -8.29 16.06 15.24
CA PRO A 171 -9.18 15.89 14.08
C PRO A 171 -8.56 15.03 12.97
N CYS A 172 -9.38 14.22 12.28
CA CYS A 172 -8.97 13.28 11.22
C CYS A 172 -9.89 13.30 9.99
N LYS A 173 -10.51 14.46 9.69
CA LYS A 173 -11.50 14.59 8.60
C LYS A 173 -10.95 14.17 7.22
N VAL A 174 -9.69 14.48 6.94
CA VAL A 174 -9.05 14.10 5.66
C VAL A 174 -8.80 12.59 5.57
N ASN A 175 -8.48 11.93 6.69
CA ASN A 175 -8.35 10.47 6.74
C ASN A 175 -9.70 9.77 6.53
N HIS A 176 -10.79 10.29 7.11
CA HIS A 176 -12.14 9.80 6.81
C HIS A 176 -12.47 9.89 5.33
N LYS A 177 -12.18 11.04 4.70
CA LYS A 177 -12.39 11.22 3.26
C LYS A 177 -11.58 10.22 2.42
N LEU A 178 -10.32 10.00 2.79
CA LEU A 178 -9.47 8.98 2.16
C LEU A 178 -10.05 7.58 2.34
N MET A 179 -10.50 7.22 3.54
CA MET A 179 -11.13 5.93 3.82
C MET A 179 -12.36 5.68 2.94
N GLU A 180 -13.25 6.66 2.80
CA GLU A 180 -14.41 6.57 1.89
C GLU A 180 -13.99 6.32 0.45
N ASP A 181 -12.97 7.04 -0.04
CA ASP A 181 -12.50 6.89 -1.41
C ASP A 181 -11.78 5.55 -1.61
N LEU A 182 -10.99 5.07 -0.63
CA LEU A 182 -10.41 3.73 -0.63
C LEU A 182 -11.49 2.64 -0.70
N GLN A 183 -12.58 2.77 0.05
CA GLN A 183 -13.69 1.81 0.04
C GLN A 183 -14.35 1.75 -1.34
N LYS A 184 -14.67 2.91 -1.95
CA LYS A 184 -15.21 2.96 -3.32
C LYS A 184 -14.30 2.27 -4.34
N TRP A 185 -12.99 2.49 -4.22
CA TRP A 185 -12.02 1.88 -5.13
C TRP A 185 -11.84 0.39 -4.89
N LYS A 186 -11.90 -0.09 -3.65
CA LYS A 186 -11.94 -1.52 -3.33
C LYS A 186 -13.17 -2.18 -3.94
N ASP A 187 -14.35 -1.58 -3.82
CA ASP A 187 -15.59 -2.15 -4.39
C ASP A 187 -15.52 -2.21 -5.92
N LYS A 188 -15.00 -1.14 -6.55
CA LYS A 188 -14.74 -1.11 -7.99
C LYS A 188 -13.72 -2.17 -8.41
N TYR A 189 -12.65 -2.36 -7.63
CA TYR A 189 -11.64 -3.39 -7.84
C TYR A 189 -12.27 -4.78 -7.81
N GLU A 190 -13.05 -5.08 -6.77
CA GLU A 190 -13.71 -6.37 -6.61
C GLU A 190 -14.68 -6.69 -7.75
N ASN A 191 -15.46 -5.70 -8.19
CA ASN A 191 -16.33 -5.82 -9.35
C ASN A 191 -15.54 -6.10 -10.63
N LYS A 192 -14.50 -5.32 -10.91
CA LYS A 192 -13.66 -5.51 -12.10
C LYS A 192 -12.95 -6.85 -12.12
N ARG A 193 -12.48 -7.33 -10.96
CA ARG A 193 -11.88 -8.65 -10.84
C ARG A 193 -12.88 -9.76 -11.18
N LYS A 194 -14.13 -9.66 -10.70
CA LYS A 194 -15.20 -10.63 -11.00
C LYS A 194 -15.59 -10.66 -12.48
N GLU A 195 -15.46 -9.55 -13.20
CA GLU A 195 -15.71 -9.50 -14.66
C GLU A 195 -14.64 -10.26 -15.48
N ILE A 196 -13.44 -10.43 -14.94
CA ILE A 196 -12.27 -10.99 -15.64
C ILE A 196 -11.98 -12.43 -15.17
N SER A 197 -12.60 -12.88 -14.06
CA SER A 197 -12.53 -14.25 -13.54
C SER A 197 -13.58 -15.14 -14.21
#